data_AF-A0A2N6CQT5-F1
#
_entry.id   AF-A0A2N6CQT5-F1
#
_cell.length_a   1.000
_cell.length_b   1.000
_cell.length_c   1.000
_cell.angle_alpha   90.00
_cell.angle_beta   90.00
_cell.angle_gamma   90.00
#
_symmetry.space_group_name_H-M   'P 1'
#
loop_
_entity.id
_entity.type
_entity.pdbx_description
1 polymer ?
#
loop_
_entity_poly.entity_id
_entity_poly.type
_entity_poly.pdbx_seq_one_letter_code
_entity_poly.pdbx_strand_id
1 'polypeptide(L)'
;MAAVAIPDGTCLPRYIFEASVIEANSAGLMLTLKVSVYALIVAIGLDSRLADLKYLWLRPALLLRSLLAMYFIIPLFALAVAKTLTLPAGATVALLVLAVSAGAPLLPRKLMHIGDGDYIFGLSVTSSLLAIVTVPFWVAVIGPQFGRDIELAPMRVASVIATSFLAPLAIGMAVGRLLGKSAERTSDVLMSVAGVVMSVTALVLLGFNWHVFEIAGWKFIVALATFAASALAIGHLLGGPAPENRTALAVACATRHVGIAILLASLVPGPRIAVLVAGYFLASMLVSVPYLRWRRSVDRHPDASAAADRSD
;
A
#
# COMPACT_ATOMS: atom_id res chain seq x y z
N MET A 1 -37.04 -0.90 -21.07
CA MET A 1 -36.27 0.36 -21.21
C MET A 1 -37.05 1.45 -20.50
N ALA A 2 -36.75 1.73 -19.24
CA ALA A 2 -37.48 2.73 -18.45
C ALA A 2 -36.59 3.97 -18.24
N ALA A 3 -37.01 5.12 -18.77
CA ALA A 3 -36.37 6.42 -18.56
C ALA A 3 -36.74 6.97 -17.17
N VAL A 4 -35.80 7.62 -16.50
CA VAL A 4 -36.03 8.37 -15.25
C VAL A 4 -36.18 9.85 -15.63
N ALA A 5 -37.29 10.47 -15.27
CA ALA A 5 -37.57 11.87 -15.59
C ALA A 5 -36.86 12.81 -14.61
N ILE A 6 -36.05 13.73 -15.15
CA ILE A 6 -35.43 14.87 -14.45
C ILE A 6 -36.32 16.12 -14.69
N PRO A 7 -36.39 17.12 -13.77
CA PRO A 7 -37.37 18.22 -13.85
C PRO A 7 -37.28 19.14 -15.09
N ASP A 8 -36.24 19.01 -15.91
CA ASP A 8 -35.97 19.91 -17.06
C ASP A 8 -36.24 19.26 -18.44
N GLY A 9 -37.05 18.19 -18.51
CA GLY A 9 -37.58 17.67 -19.78
C GLY A 9 -36.56 17.03 -20.74
N THR A 10 -35.29 16.93 -20.37
CA THR A 10 -34.28 16.19 -21.12
C THR A 10 -34.25 14.73 -20.66
N CYS A 11 -34.85 13.85 -21.47
CA CYS A 11 -34.76 12.40 -21.28
C CYS A 11 -33.37 11.92 -21.71
N LEU A 12 -32.38 12.04 -20.82
CA LEU A 12 -31.14 11.29 -21.00
C LEU A 12 -31.48 9.80 -20.83
N PRO A 13 -31.01 8.92 -21.73
CA PRO A 13 -31.16 7.50 -21.56
C PRO A 13 -30.68 7.07 -20.17
N ARG A 14 -31.42 6.15 -19.52
CA ARG A 14 -31.10 5.71 -18.15
C ARG A 14 -29.64 5.23 -17.99
N TYR A 15 -29.02 4.71 -19.05
CA TYR A 15 -27.60 4.34 -19.03
C TYR A 15 -26.65 5.54 -18.89
N ILE A 16 -26.99 6.71 -19.46
CA ILE A 16 -26.19 7.94 -19.33
C ILE A 16 -26.31 8.51 -17.92
N PHE A 17 -27.50 8.45 -17.33
CA PHE A 17 -27.73 8.89 -15.96
C PHE A 17 -27.09 7.94 -14.93
N GLU A 18 -27.23 6.63 -15.09
CA GLU A 18 -26.55 5.65 -14.24
C GLU A 18 -25.02 5.75 -14.40
N ALA A 19 -24.51 5.95 -15.62
CA ALA A 19 -23.08 6.20 -15.84
C ALA A 19 -22.60 7.49 -15.18
N SER A 20 -23.34 8.60 -15.28
CA SER A 20 -22.94 9.88 -14.67
C SER A 20 -23.00 9.84 -13.14
N VAL A 21 -23.97 9.13 -12.56
CA VAL A 21 -24.04 8.90 -11.10
C VAL A 21 -22.89 7.99 -10.63
N ILE A 22 -22.55 6.93 -11.37
CA ILE A 22 -21.41 6.06 -11.05
C ILE A 22 -20.09 6.83 -11.16
N GLU A 23 -19.96 7.69 -12.16
CA GLU A 23 -18.76 8.50 -12.39
C GLU A 23 -18.59 9.57 -11.31
N ALA A 24 -19.68 10.26 -10.93
CA ALA A 24 -19.71 11.20 -9.81
C ALA A 24 -19.40 10.52 -8.47
N ASN A 25 -19.96 9.33 -8.23
CA ASN A 25 -19.68 8.54 -7.02
C ASN A 25 -18.22 8.06 -6.99
N SER A 26 -17.66 7.67 -8.14
CA SER A 26 -16.27 7.23 -8.23
C SER A 26 -15.29 8.37 -7.95
N ALA A 27 -15.58 9.59 -8.42
CA ALA A 27 -14.78 10.77 -8.08
C ALA A 27 -14.78 11.07 -6.58
N GLY A 28 -15.95 10.98 -5.94
CA GLY A 28 -16.09 11.12 -4.48
C GLY A 28 -15.29 10.06 -3.72
N LEU A 29 -15.39 8.79 -4.12
CA LEU A 29 -14.64 7.69 -3.51
C LEU A 29 -13.12 7.85 -3.69
N MET A 30 -12.67 8.29 -4.87
CA MET A 30 -11.26 8.58 -5.12
C MET A 30 -10.75 9.72 -4.25
N LEU A 31 -11.56 10.78 -4.04
CA LEU A 31 -11.23 11.85 -3.13
C LEU A 31 -11.13 11.34 -1.69
N THR A 32 -12.08 10.53 -1.23
CA THR A 32 -12.03 9.91 0.10
C THR A 32 -10.80 9.02 0.29
N LEU A 33 -10.41 8.23 -0.72
CA LEU A 33 -9.17 7.46 -0.69
C LEU A 33 -7.95 8.36 -0.56
N LYS A 34 -7.84 9.43 -1.37
CA LYS A 34 -6.74 10.39 -1.28
C LYS A 34 -6.66 11.01 0.11
N VAL A 35 -7.78 11.48 0.66
CA VAL A 35 -7.85 12.07 2.02
C VAL A 35 -7.43 11.05 3.08
N SER A 36 -7.86 9.79 2.96
CA SER A 36 -7.46 8.73 3.89
C SER A 36 -5.95 8.47 3.84
N VAL A 37 -5.37 8.50 2.64
CA VAL A 37 -3.91 8.38 2.44
C VAL A 37 -3.17 9.54 3.10
N TYR A 38 -3.64 10.78 2.89
CA TYR A 38 -3.06 11.96 3.55
C TYR A 38 -3.15 11.83 5.08
N ALA A 39 -4.29 11.41 5.61
CA ALA A 39 -4.48 11.19 7.04
C ALA A 39 -3.54 10.12 7.61
N LEU A 40 -3.29 9.02 6.87
CA LEU A 40 -2.31 8.01 7.26
C LEU A 40 -0.89 8.56 7.31
N ILE A 41 -0.49 9.37 6.32
CA ILE A 41 0.85 9.96 6.29
C ILE A 41 1.02 11.00 7.42
N VAL A 42 -0.02 11.77 7.72
CA VAL A 42 -0.05 12.67 8.88
C VAL A 42 0.07 11.89 10.19
N ALA A 43 -0.64 10.76 10.34
CA ALA A 43 -0.53 9.88 11.50
C ALA A 43 0.92 9.38 11.68
N ILE A 44 1.56 8.91 10.61
CA ILE A 44 2.97 8.52 10.65
C ILE A 44 3.86 9.69 11.09
N GLY A 45 3.61 10.90 10.56
CA GLY A 45 4.31 12.12 10.96
C GLY A 45 4.13 12.48 12.44
N LEU A 46 2.93 12.29 12.99
CA LEU A 46 2.59 12.56 14.39
C LEU A 46 3.46 11.75 15.36
N ASP A 47 3.68 10.48 15.05
CA ASP A 47 4.48 9.56 15.87
C ASP A 47 5.99 9.62 15.55
N SER A 48 6.39 10.47 14.60
CA SER A 48 7.77 10.49 14.11
C SER A 48 8.74 11.13 15.09
N ARG A 49 9.70 10.36 15.63
CA ARG A 49 10.88 10.89 16.32
C ARG A 49 12.10 10.76 15.43
N LEU A 50 12.87 11.85 15.32
CA LEU A 50 14.13 11.87 14.54
C LEU A 50 15.19 10.90 15.08
N ALA A 51 15.05 10.47 16.34
CA ALA A 51 15.94 9.48 16.96
C ALA A 51 15.81 8.08 16.33
N ASP A 52 14.61 7.72 15.87
CA ASP A 52 14.27 6.37 15.42
C ASP A 52 14.84 6.07 14.02
N LEU A 53 15.18 7.11 13.24
CA LEU A 53 15.93 6.95 12.00
C LEU A 53 17.33 6.35 12.24
N LYS A 54 17.94 6.57 13.40
CA LYS A 54 19.30 6.09 13.66
C LYS A 54 19.35 4.57 13.76
N TYR A 55 18.31 3.92 14.28
CA TYR A 55 18.31 2.46 14.52
C TYR A 55 18.64 1.67 13.24
N LEU A 56 17.96 1.98 12.13
CA LEU A 56 18.13 1.25 10.88
C LEU A 56 19.44 1.61 10.18
N TRP A 57 19.88 2.87 10.28
CA TRP A 57 21.17 3.33 9.75
C TRP A 57 22.36 2.72 10.48
N LEU A 58 22.20 2.36 11.75
CA LEU A 58 23.20 1.64 12.54
C LEU A 58 23.29 0.14 12.17
N ARG A 59 22.32 -0.40 11.43
CA ARG A 59 22.30 -1.80 10.96
C ARG A 59 22.25 -1.88 9.43
N PRO A 60 23.32 -1.49 8.71
CA PRO A 60 23.32 -1.33 7.26
C PRO A 60 23.01 -2.62 6.49
N ALA A 61 23.40 -3.78 7.01
CA ALA A 61 23.09 -5.06 6.37
C ALA A 61 21.58 -5.36 6.36
N LEU A 62 20.85 -4.98 7.42
CA LEU A 62 19.40 -5.17 7.51
C LEU A 62 18.67 -4.18 6.61
N LEU A 63 19.11 -2.92 6.61
CA LEU A 63 18.62 -1.89 5.70
C LEU A 63 18.79 -2.32 4.24
N LEU A 64 19.99 -2.74 3.84
CA LEU A 64 20.28 -3.12 2.46
C LEU A 64 19.41 -4.31 2.00
N ARG A 65 19.24 -5.34 2.83
CA ARG A 65 18.35 -6.47 2.54
C ARG A 65 16.89 -6.03 2.37
N SER A 66 16.43 -5.12 3.23
CA SER A 66 15.07 -4.58 3.19
C SER A 66 14.84 -3.75 1.92
N LEU A 67 15.79 -2.88 1.58
CA LEU A 67 15.72 -2.07 0.36
C LEU A 67 15.80 -2.94 -0.90
N LEU A 68 16.69 -3.95 -0.92
CA LEU A 68 16.81 -4.88 -2.04
C LEU A 68 15.49 -5.66 -2.27
N ALA A 69 14.86 -6.13 -1.19
CA ALA A 69 13.56 -6.77 -1.23
C ALA A 69 12.51 -5.84 -1.87
N MET A 70 12.35 -4.64 -1.30
CA MET A 70 11.26 -3.72 -1.63
C MET A 70 11.41 -3.06 -3.00
N TYR A 71 12.64 -2.68 -3.39
CA TYR A 71 12.91 -1.86 -4.57
C TYR A 71 13.49 -2.61 -5.75
N PHE A 72 13.90 -3.87 -5.61
CA PHE A 72 14.45 -4.63 -6.73
C PHE A 72 13.74 -5.96 -6.91
N ILE A 73 13.77 -6.83 -5.90
CA ILE A 73 13.28 -8.20 -6.03
C ILE A 73 11.77 -8.21 -6.31
N ILE A 74 10.98 -7.45 -5.55
CA ILE A 74 9.52 -7.40 -5.71
C ILE A 74 9.08 -6.78 -7.05
N PRO A 75 9.60 -5.60 -7.48
CA PRO A 75 9.32 -5.09 -8.82
C PRO A 75 9.69 -6.06 -9.96
N LEU A 76 10.84 -6.71 -9.87
CA LEU A 76 11.27 -7.71 -10.87
C LEU A 76 10.33 -8.91 -10.89
N PHE A 77 9.90 -9.38 -9.72
CA PHE A 77 8.92 -10.46 -9.62
C PHE A 77 7.58 -10.06 -10.23
N ALA A 78 7.09 -8.84 -9.97
CA ALA A 78 5.86 -8.34 -10.58
C ALA A 78 5.95 -8.28 -12.11
N LEU A 79 7.08 -7.85 -12.66
CA LEU A 79 7.35 -7.88 -14.10
C LEU A 79 7.31 -9.30 -14.65
N ALA A 80 7.92 -10.26 -13.95
CA ALA A 80 7.87 -11.67 -14.33
C ALA A 80 6.43 -12.18 -14.36
N VAL A 81 5.67 -11.98 -13.28
CA VAL A 81 4.26 -12.38 -13.17
C VAL A 81 3.40 -11.76 -14.29
N ALA A 82 3.58 -10.46 -14.55
CA ALA A 82 2.82 -9.76 -15.59
C ALA A 82 3.07 -10.34 -16.98
N LYS A 83 4.33 -10.69 -17.29
CA LYS A 83 4.72 -11.30 -18.56
C LYS A 83 4.26 -12.75 -18.68
N THR A 84 4.45 -13.56 -17.64
CA THR A 84 4.08 -14.99 -17.67
C THR A 84 2.57 -15.21 -17.76
N LEU A 85 1.79 -14.35 -17.09
CA LEU A 85 0.33 -14.44 -17.11
C LEU A 85 -0.30 -13.65 -18.27
N THR A 86 0.50 -13.00 -19.11
CA THR A 86 0.05 -12.21 -20.27
C THR A 86 -1.11 -11.28 -19.90
N LEU A 87 -0.89 -10.41 -18.91
CA LEU A 87 -1.96 -9.58 -18.36
C LEU A 87 -2.36 -8.46 -19.35
N PRO A 88 -3.66 -8.06 -19.39
CA PRO A 88 -4.09 -6.88 -20.14
C PRO A 88 -3.32 -5.62 -19.71
N ALA A 89 -3.18 -4.64 -20.61
CA ALA A 89 -2.35 -3.46 -20.37
C ALA A 89 -2.68 -2.73 -19.06
N GLY A 90 -3.97 -2.50 -18.76
CA GLY A 90 -4.38 -1.84 -17.51
C GLY A 90 -4.06 -2.66 -16.25
N ALA A 91 -4.17 -3.99 -16.32
CA ALA A 91 -3.82 -4.90 -15.23
C ALA A 91 -2.30 -4.95 -15.00
N THR A 92 -1.52 -4.97 -16.07
CA THR A 92 -0.05 -4.85 -16.02
C THR A 92 0.36 -3.53 -15.38
N VAL A 93 -0.21 -2.40 -15.82
CA VAL A 93 0.08 -1.08 -15.24
C VAL A 93 -0.25 -1.05 -13.75
N ALA A 94 -1.44 -1.52 -13.36
CA ALA A 94 -1.83 -1.54 -11.95
C ALA A 94 -0.86 -2.38 -11.09
N LEU A 95 -0.51 -3.59 -11.56
CA LEU A 95 0.43 -4.47 -10.84
C LEU A 95 1.82 -3.83 -10.73
N LEU A 96 2.31 -3.18 -11.78
CA LEU A 96 3.63 -2.56 -11.76
C LEU A 96 3.64 -1.28 -10.91
N VAL A 97 2.58 -0.46 -10.97
CA VAL A 97 2.42 0.71 -10.07
C VAL A 97 2.44 0.28 -8.60
N LEU A 98 1.73 -0.81 -8.25
CA LEU A 98 1.79 -1.40 -6.91
C LEU A 98 3.20 -1.87 -6.55
N ALA A 99 3.85 -2.56 -7.49
CA ALA A 99 5.15 -3.17 -7.29
C ALA A 99 6.31 -2.19 -7.24
N VAL A 100 6.15 -0.96 -7.74
CA VAL A 100 7.14 0.11 -7.58
C VAL A 100 6.84 0.99 -6.37
N SER A 101 5.58 1.10 -5.96
CA SER A 101 5.14 1.87 -4.78
C SER A 101 5.54 1.19 -3.48
N ALA A 102 6.83 1.28 -3.13
CA ALA A 102 7.40 0.70 -1.92
C ALA A 102 7.16 1.58 -0.69
N GLY A 103 6.90 0.93 0.43
CA GLY A 103 6.58 1.52 1.73
C GLY A 103 5.48 0.71 2.41
N ALA A 104 5.18 1.00 3.67
CA ALA A 104 4.15 0.26 4.41
C ALA A 104 3.50 1.13 5.49
N PRO A 105 2.75 2.17 5.10
CA PRO A 105 2.09 3.05 6.06
C PRO A 105 1.03 2.32 6.91
N LEU A 106 0.58 1.15 6.46
CA LEU A 106 -0.47 0.35 7.08
C LEU A 106 0.10 -0.95 7.64
N LEU A 107 1.11 -0.85 8.50
CA LEU A 107 1.56 -2.00 9.26
C LEU A 107 0.52 -2.33 10.34
N PRO A 108 0.03 -3.58 10.42
CA PRO A 108 -0.92 -3.99 11.45
C PRO A 108 -0.37 -3.68 12.84
N ARG A 109 -1.07 -2.84 13.61
CA ARG A 109 -0.69 -2.43 14.97
C ARG A 109 -0.26 -3.56 15.90
N LYS A 110 -0.89 -4.73 15.75
CA LYS A 110 -0.54 -5.91 16.54
C LYS A 110 0.90 -6.37 16.34
N LEU A 111 1.59 -5.93 15.28
CA LEU A 111 3.02 -6.16 15.05
C LEU A 111 3.92 -5.09 15.67
N MET A 112 3.39 -3.89 15.94
CA MET A 112 4.14 -2.80 16.61
C MET A 112 4.45 -3.13 18.07
N HIS A 113 3.67 -4.03 18.69
CA HIS A 113 3.96 -4.57 20.02
C HIS A 113 4.77 -5.87 20.00
N ILE A 114 5.02 -6.45 18.82
CA ILE A 114 5.72 -7.73 18.67
C ILE A 114 7.17 -7.50 18.22
N GLY A 115 7.51 -6.37 17.58
CA GLY A 115 8.88 -6.05 17.16
C GLY A 115 9.45 -4.75 17.72
N ASP A 116 10.73 -4.51 17.43
CA ASP A 116 11.41 -3.26 17.77
C ASP A 116 10.74 -2.11 16.98
N GLY A 117 9.91 -1.30 17.66
CA GLY A 117 9.10 -0.24 17.03
C GLY A 117 9.94 0.69 16.14
N ASP A 118 11.18 0.94 16.54
CA ASP A 118 12.19 1.73 15.84
C ASP A 118 12.51 1.15 14.44
N TYR A 119 12.52 -0.18 14.27
CA TYR A 119 12.76 -0.81 12.97
C TYR A 119 11.62 -0.55 11.99
N ILE A 120 10.38 -0.77 12.44
CA ILE A 120 9.16 -0.58 11.63
C ILE A 120 9.05 0.87 11.17
N PHE A 121 9.25 1.79 12.09
CA PHE A 121 9.19 3.21 11.82
C PHE A 121 10.32 3.65 10.88
N GLY A 122 11.56 3.31 11.20
CA GLY A 122 12.74 3.62 10.39
C GLY A 122 12.64 3.06 8.98
N LEU A 123 12.12 1.84 8.83
CA LEU A 123 11.86 1.23 7.53
C LEU A 123 10.80 1.99 6.74
N SER A 124 9.69 2.38 7.38
CA SER A 124 8.60 3.11 6.74
C SER A 124 9.04 4.49 6.25
N VAL A 125 9.72 5.28 7.10
CA VAL A 125 10.22 6.61 6.71
C VAL A 125 11.31 6.51 5.65
N THR A 126 12.31 5.64 5.85
CA THR A 126 13.41 5.49 4.90
C THR A 126 12.90 5.00 3.55
N SER A 127 11.96 4.05 3.53
CA SER A 127 11.33 3.58 2.31
C SER A 127 10.56 4.72 1.65
N SER A 128 9.71 5.47 2.35
CA SER A 128 8.97 6.53 1.69
C SER A 128 9.86 7.67 1.15
N LEU A 129 10.97 8.00 1.83
CA LEU A 129 11.96 8.92 1.29
C LEU A 129 12.64 8.37 0.03
N LEU A 130 13.03 7.09 0.05
CA LEU A 130 13.68 6.46 -1.09
C LEU A 130 12.71 6.27 -2.27
N ALA A 131 11.40 6.16 -2.00
CA ALA A 131 10.35 6.08 -3.01
C ALA A 131 10.31 7.34 -3.91
N ILE A 132 10.69 8.51 -3.40
CA ILE A 132 10.76 9.76 -4.19
C ILE A 132 11.73 9.63 -5.37
N VAL A 133 12.79 8.84 -5.22
CA VAL A 133 13.81 8.65 -6.27
C VAL A 133 13.56 7.35 -7.05
N THR A 134 13.29 6.27 -6.33
CA THR A 134 13.19 4.92 -6.91
C THR A 134 11.91 4.70 -7.70
N VAL A 135 10.78 5.30 -7.30
CA VAL A 135 9.52 5.16 -8.05
C VAL A 135 9.63 5.83 -9.43
N PRO A 136 10.06 7.10 -9.57
CA PRO A 136 10.32 7.70 -10.88
C PRO A 136 11.33 6.92 -11.71
N PHE A 137 12.39 6.40 -11.09
CA PHE A 137 13.38 5.56 -11.78
C PHE A 137 12.70 4.33 -12.40
N TRP A 138 11.91 3.59 -11.62
CA TRP A 138 11.20 2.42 -12.15
C TRP A 138 10.14 2.80 -13.18
N VAL A 139 9.45 3.93 -13.01
CA VAL A 139 8.52 4.45 -14.02
C VAL A 139 9.26 4.80 -15.31
N ALA A 140 10.49 5.30 -15.26
CA ALA A 140 11.29 5.53 -16.46
C ALA A 140 11.72 4.22 -17.15
N VAL A 141 12.09 3.20 -16.36
CA VAL A 141 12.51 1.88 -16.87
C VAL A 141 11.33 1.09 -17.47
N ILE A 142 10.18 1.12 -16.80
CA ILE A 142 8.98 0.38 -17.19
C ILE A 142 8.10 1.20 -18.14
N GLY A 143 8.25 2.52 -18.15
CA GLY A 143 7.51 3.51 -18.94
C GLY A 143 7.27 3.09 -20.39
N PRO A 144 8.30 2.66 -21.14
CA PRO A 144 8.15 2.22 -22.53
C PRO A 144 7.25 0.98 -22.72
N GLN A 145 7.00 0.21 -21.66
CA GLN A 145 6.08 -0.93 -21.65
C GLN A 145 4.63 -0.50 -21.37
N PHE A 146 4.43 0.69 -20.79
CA PHE A 146 3.09 1.27 -20.73
C PHE A 146 2.71 1.72 -22.15
N GLY A 147 1.49 1.40 -22.57
CA GLY A 147 1.01 1.78 -23.90
C GLY A 147 1.12 3.28 -24.15
N ARG A 148 1.09 3.70 -25.42
CA ARG A 148 1.25 5.11 -25.84
C ARG A 148 0.29 6.10 -25.15
N ASP A 149 -0.78 5.62 -24.54
CA ASP A 149 -1.81 6.44 -23.88
C ASP A 149 -1.51 6.76 -22.40
N ILE A 150 -0.44 6.21 -21.82
CA ILE A 150 -0.07 6.42 -20.41
C ILE A 150 1.30 7.09 -20.33
N GLU A 151 1.34 8.40 -20.56
CA GLU A 151 2.55 9.22 -20.38
C GLU A 151 2.70 9.62 -18.90
N LEU A 152 3.30 8.74 -18.10
CA LEU A 152 3.75 9.09 -16.75
C LEU A 152 5.16 9.67 -16.80
N ALA A 153 5.25 10.99 -17.01
CA ALA A 153 6.53 11.69 -16.95
C ALA A 153 7.20 11.46 -15.57
N PRO A 154 8.41 10.86 -15.49
CA PRO A 154 9.05 10.52 -14.22
C PRO A 154 9.18 11.71 -13.27
N MET A 155 9.45 12.90 -13.82
CA MET A 155 9.55 14.13 -13.04
C MET A 155 8.21 14.54 -12.39
N ARG A 156 7.08 14.36 -13.09
CA ARG A 156 5.75 14.63 -12.55
C ARG A 156 5.39 13.60 -11.46
N VAL A 157 5.77 12.35 -11.67
CA VAL A 157 5.63 11.30 -10.64
C VAL A 157 6.44 11.65 -9.39
N ALA A 158 7.69 12.09 -9.56
CA ALA A 158 8.56 12.49 -8.47
C ALA A 158 7.95 13.65 -7.66
N SER A 159 7.48 14.71 -8.33
CA SER A 159 6.91 15.88 -7.66
C SER A 159 5.60 15.56 -6.94
N VAL A 160 4.74 14.72 -7.53
CA VAL A 160 3.50 14.26 -6.89
C VAL A 160 3.82 13.43 -5.65
N ILE A 161 4.75 12.47 -5.73
CA ILE A 161 5.12 11.66 -4.56
C ILE A 161 5.76 12.54 -3.48
N ALA A 162 6.70 13.40 -3.87
CA ALA A 162 7.38 14.30 -2.95
C ALA A 162 6.39 15.21 -2.22
N THR A 163 5.50 15.90 -2.94
CA THR A 163 4.53 16.81 -2.33
C THR A 163 3.47 16.05 -1.54
N SER A 164 2.90 14.98 -2.09
CA SER A 164 1.85 14.20 -1.43
C SER A 164 2.34 13.37 -0.24
N PHE A 165 3.65 13.15 -0.10
CA PHE A 165 4.22 12.46 1.06
C PHE A 165 4.90 13.43 2.04
N LEU A 166 5.81 14.28 1.57
CA LEU A 166 6.57 15.17 2.46
C LEU A 166 5.70 16.24 3.10
N ALA A 167 4.71 16.80 2.39
CA ALA A 167 3.86 17.83 2.96
C ALA A 167 3.01 17.32 4.14
N PRO A 168 2.19 16.25 3.99
CA PRO A 168 1.44 15.72 5.14
C PRO A 168 2.36 15.15 6.24
N LEU A 169 3.52 14.59 5.88
CA LEU A 169 4.48 14.12 6.88
C LEU A 169 5.01 15.28 7.72
N ALA A 170 5.44 16.38 7.07
CA ALA A 170 5.92 17.57 7.76
C ALA A 170 4.84 18.20 8.64
N ILE A 171 3.59 18.24 8.16
CA ILE A 171 2.43 18.66 8.97
C ILE A 171 2.27 17.75 10.19
N GLY A 172 2.26 16.43 9.99
CA GLY A 172 2.18 15.46 11.08
C GLY A 172 3.27 15.64 12.12
N MET A 173 4.52 15.81 11.68
CA MET A 173 5.67 16.06 12.56
C MET A 173 5.54 17.37 13.33
N ALA A 174 5.11 18.45 12.67
CA ALA A 174 4.89 19.73 13.33
C ALA A 174 3.79 19.64 14.39
N VAL A 175 2.65 19.01 14.06
CA VAL A 175 1.55 18.79 15.00
C VAL A 175 1.95 17.84 16.14
N GLY A 176 2.72 16.79 15.84
CA GLY A 176 3.25 15.86 16.84
C GLY A 176 4.10 16.56 17.89
N ARG A 177 4.94 17.52 17.49
CA ARG A 177 5.71 18.35 18.43
C ARG A 177 4.82 19.20 19.34
N LEU A 178 3.69 19.70 18.84
CA LEU A 178 2.73 20.47 19.64
C LEU A 178 1.94 19.60 20.62
N LEU A 179 1.61 18.36 20.22
CA LEU A 179 0.85 17.40 21.03
C LEU A 179 1.70 16.68 22.09
N GLY A 180 3.03 16.63 21.92
CA GLY A 180 3.95 16.02 22.88
C GLY A 180 3.60 14.57 23.19
N LYS A 181 3.34 14.26 24.46
CA LYS A 181 3.01 12.90 24.92
C LYS A 181 1.70 12.33 24.32
N SER A 182 0.80 13.19 23.84
CA SER A 182 -0.46 12.75 23.23
C SER A 182 -0.30 12.37 21.75
N ALA A 183 0.84 12.66 21.12
CA ALA A 183 1.05 12.46 19.69
C ALA A 183 0.91 10.98 19.28
N GLU A 184 1.44 10.06 20.09
CA GLU A 184 1.34 8.61 19.87
C GLU A 184 -0.12 8.14 19.89
N ARG A 185 -0.88 8.55 20.91
CA ARG A 185 -2.31 8.19 21.02
C ARG A 185 -3.15 8.76 19.88
N THR A 186 -2.87 10.00 19.47
CA THR A 186 -3.58 10.64 18.35
C THR A 186 -3.20 10.01 17.02
N SER A 187 -1.91 9.72 16.80
CA SER A 187 -1.43 8.95 15.64
C SER A 187 -2.17 7.62 15.55
N ASP A 188 -2.26 6.91 16.66
CA ASP A 188 -2.99 5.66 16.74
C ASP A 188 -4.48 5.83 16.39
N VAL A 189 -5.20 6.76 17.00
CA VAL A 189 -6.62 6.92 16.63
C VAL A 189 -6.74 7.25 15.12
N LEU A 190 -5.90 8.14 14.61
CA LEU A 190 -5.93 8.59 13.22
C LEU A 190 -5.59 7.45 12.24
N MET A 191 -4.54 6.66 12.49
CA MET A 191 -4.17 5.52 11.65
C MET A 191 -5.29 4.47 11.59
N SER A 192 -6.00 4.25 12.70
CA SER A 192 -7.06 3.25 12.77
C SER A 192 -8.27 3.74 11.98
N VAL A 193 -8.70 4.98 12.21
CA VAL A 193 -9.84 5.58 11.51
C VAL A 193 -9.54 5.67 10.02
N ALA A 194 -8.38 6.22 9.63
CA ALA A 194 -8.01 6.37 8.23
C ALA A 194 -7.85 5.01 7.52
N GLY A 195 -7.29 4.00 8.20
CA GLY A 195 -7.18 2.64 7.68
C GLY A 195 -8.56 1.98 7.46
N VAL A 196 -9.49 2.15 8.40
CA VAL A 196 -10.87 1.65 8.27
C VAL A 196 -11.60 2.37 7.13
N VAL A 197 -11.56 3.70 7.09
CA VAL A 197 -12.17 4.49 6.00
C VAL A 197 -11.60 4.06 4.66
N MET A 198 -10.28 3.97 4.53
CA MET A 198 -9.62 3.51 3.31
C MET A 198 -10.07 2.10 2.90
N SER A 199 -10.23 1.17 3.85
CA SER A 199 -10.69 -0.20 3.59
C SER A 199 -12.14 -0.25 3.13
N VAL A 200 -13.03 0.49 3.81
CA VAL A 200 -14.45 0.60 3.43
C VAL A 200 -14.58 1.25 2.07
N THR A 201 -13.88 2.36 1.83
CA THR A 201 -13.90 3.05 0.52
C THR A 201 -13.33 2.16 -0.59
N ALA A 202 -12.26 1.40 -0.33
CA ALA A 202 -11.72 0.43 -1.29
C ALA A 202 -12.75 -0.67 -1.64
N LEU A 203 -13.46 -1.20 -0.64
CA LEU A 203 -14.53 -2.19 -0.84
C LEU A 203 -15.69 -1.63 -1.66
N VAL A 204 -16.15 -0.42 -1.33
CA VAL A 204 -17.24 0.25 -2.04
C VAL A 204 -16.83 0.58 -3.47
N LEU A 205 -15.61 1.08 -3.68
CA LEU A 205 -15.07 1.37 -5.00
C LEU A 205 -14.99 0.10 -5.86
N LEU A 206 -14.52 -1.01 -5.29
CA LEU A 206 -14.46 -2.31 -5.95
C LEU A 206 -15.86 -2.83 -6.29
N GLY A 207 -16.83 -2.70 -5.37
CA GLY A 207 -18.20 -3.15 -5.59
C GLY A 207 -18.89 -2.42 -6.73
N PHE A 208 -18.77 -1.09 -6.79
CA PHE A 208 -19.36 -0.30 -7.89
C PHE A 208 -18.67 -0.50 -9.24
N ASN A 209 -17.37 -0.87 -9.23
CA ASN A 209 -16.56 -1.02 -10.44
C ASN A 209 -16.14 -2.47 -10.68
N TRP A 210 -16.96 -3.45 -10.26
CA TRP A 210 -16.62 -4.87 -10.36
C TRP A 210 -16.29 -5.31 -11.79
N HIS A 211 -16.97 -4.72 -12.78
CA HIS A 211 -16.71 -4.97 -14.20
C HIS A 211 -15.25 -4.73 -14.61
N VAL A 212 -14.50 -3.87 -13.91
CA VAL A 212 -13.06 -3.66 -14.16
C VAL A 212 -12.25 -4.94 -13.91
N PHE A 213 -12.65 -5.75 -12.91
CA PHE A 213 -12.03 -7.05 -12.63
C PHE A 213 -12.43 -8.12 -13.65
N GLU A 214 -13.65 -8.04 -14.21
CA GLU A 214 -14.07 -8.92 -15.31
C GLU A 214 -13.23 -8.67 -16.56
N ILE A 215 -12.99 -7.39 -16.90
CA ILE A 215 -12.12 -7.00 -18.02
C ILE A 215 -10.66 -7.40 -17.75
N ALA A 216 -10.18 -7.23 -16.52
CA ALA A 216 -8.82 -7.63 -16.15
C ALA A 216 -8.64 -9.16 -16.19
N GLY A 217 -9.72 -9.90 -16.00
CA GLY A 217 -9.80 -11.34 -16.08
C GLY A 217 -9.25 -12.07 -14.85
N TRP A 218 -9.58 -13.36 -14.74
CA TRP A 218 -9.18 -14.21 -13.61
C TRP A 218 -7.65 -14.29 -13.43
N LYS A 219 -6.87 -14.18 -14.51
CA LYS A 219 -5.40 -14.16 -14.47
C LYS A 219 -4.87 -13.02 -13.61
N PHE A 220 -5.56 -11.86 -13.58
CA PHE A 220 -5.17 -10.75 -12.73
C PHE A 220 -5.40 -11.07 -11.24
N ILE A 221 -6.49 -11.74 -10.89
CA ILE A 221 -6.75 -12.16 -9.49
C ILE A 221 -5.64 -13.11 -9.02
N VAL A 222 -5.25 -14.07 -9.86
CA VAL A 222 -4.13 -14.98 -9.58
C VAL A 222 -2.82 -14.21 -9.47
N ALA A 223 -2.59 -13.21 -10.34
CA ALA A 223 -1.41 -12.34 -10.26
C ALA A 223 -1.34 -11.59 -8.93
N LEU A 224 -2.45 -11.00 -8.45
CA LEU A 224 -2.51 -10.28 -7.18
C LEU A 224 -2.23 -11.19 -5.99
N ALA A 225 -2.85 -12.38 -5.96
CA ALA A 225 -2.64 -13.36 -4.90
C ALA A 225 -1.18 -13.85 -4.87
N THR A 226 -0.64 -14.18 -6.04
CA THR A 226 0.75 -14.63 -6.19
C THR A 226 1.73 -13.52 -5.78
N PHE A 227 1.49 -12.29 -6.22
CA PHE A 227 2.32 -11.14 -5.90
C PHE A 227 2.30 -10.83 -4.40
N ALA A 228 1.13 -10.85 -3.75
CA ALA A 228 1.02 -10.65 -2.30
C ALA A 228 1.74 -11.77 -1.53
N ALA A 229 1.52 -13.03 -1.91
CA ALA A 229 2.16 -14.19 -1.25
C ALA A 229 3.68 -14.18 -1.42
N SER A 230 4.18 -13.88 -2.63
CA SER A 230 5.61 -13.76 -2.88
C SER A 230 6.22 -12.60 -2.11
N ALA A 231 5.51 -11.47 -2.01
CA ALA A 231 6.00 -10.31 -1.26
C ALA A 231 6.13 -10.63 0.24
N LEU A 232 5.17 -11.35 0.82
CA LEU A 232 5.30 -11.88 2.19
C LEU A 232 6.51 -12.80 2.31
N ALA A 233 6.67 -13.76 1.39
CA ALA A 233 7.76 -14.73 1.43
C ALA A 233 9.14 -14.05 1.31
N ILE A 234 9.31 -13.17 0.32
CA ILE A 234 10.55 -12.42 0.09
C ILE A 234 10.90 -11.58 1.31
N GLY A 235 9.94 -10.81 1.85
CA GLY A 235 10.19 -10.00 3.03
C GLY A 235 10.49 -10.84 4.28
N HIS A 236 9.85 -12.00 4.44
CA HIS A 236 10.16 -12.92 5.54
C HIS A 236 11.59 -13.47 5.46
N LEU A 237 12.02 -13.88 4.27
CA LEU A 237 13.36 -14.43 4.04
C LEU A 237 14.46 -13.36 4.20
N LEU A 238 14.15 -12.12 3.85
CA LEU A 238 15.13 -11.02 3.86
C LEU A 238 15.11 -10.17 5.14
N GLY A 239 14.12 -10.34 6.03
CA GLY A 239 13.99 -9.52 7.25
C GLY A 239 14.99 -9.83 8.35
N GLY A 240 16.06 -10.58 8.06
CA GLY A 240 17.18 -10.77 8.98
C GLY A 240 16.98 -11.87 10.03
N PRO A 241 17.85 -11.93 11.06
CA PRO A 241 17.82 -13.00 12.05
C PRO A 241 16.65 -12.90 13.04
N ALA A 242 16.26 -11.67 13.42
CA ALA A 242 15.18 -11.43 14.37
C ALA A 242 13.82 -11.82 13.77
N PRO A 243 13.05 -12.74 14.39
CA PRO A 243 11.74 -13.16 13.90
C PRO A 243 10.75 -12.01 13.66
N GLU A 244 10.86 -10.97 14.47
CA GLU A 244 10.00 -9.79 14.47
C GLU A 244 10.26 -8.95 13.23
N ASN A 245 11.55 -8.73 12.90
CA ASN A 245 11.97 -8.02 11.70
C ASN A 245 11.56 -8.76 10.42
N ARG A 246 11.60 -10.11 10.42
CA ARG A 246 11.05 -10.94 9.33
C ARG A 246 9.56 -10.68 9.12
N THR A 247 8.80 -10.58 10.21
CA THR A 247 7.36 -10.34 10.12
C THR A 247 7.06 -8.93 9.65
N ALA A 248 7.75 -7.93 10.22
CA ALA A 248 7.63 -6.54 9.83
C ALA A 248 7.96 -6.35 8.33
N LEU A 249 9.10 -6.86 7.86
CA LEU A 249 9.49 -6.72 6.46
C LEU A 249 8.56 -7.50 5.51
N ALA A 250 8.14 -8.72 5.87
CA ALA A 250 7.16 -9.48 5.10
C ALA A 250 5.88 -8.68 4.87
N VAL A 251 5.29 -8.18 5.94
CA VAL A 251 4.03 -7.45 5.87
C VAL A 251 4.23 -6.11 5.16
N ALA A 252 5.36 -5.43 5.39
CA ALA A 252 5.69 -4.20 4.67
C ALA A 252 5.83 -4.41 3.16
N CYS A 253 6.46 -5.51 2.76
CA CYS A 253 6.60 -5.91 1.37
C CYS A 253 5.23 -6.23 0.74
N ALA A 254 4.33 -6.88 1.47
CA ALA A 254 3.03 -7.29 0.95
C ALA A 254 2.00 -6.15 0.93
N THR A 255 1.92 -5.34 1.97
CA THR A 255 0.97 -4.22 2.00
C THR A 255 1.35 -3.16 0.98
N ARG A 256 2.65 -2.95 0.72
CA ARG A 256 3.17 -1.91 -0.18
C ARG A 256 2.66 -0.52 0.22
N HIS A 257 3.14 0.53 -0.44
CA HIS A 257 2.65 1.88 -0.18
C HIS A 257 1.39 2.14 -1.01
N VAL A 258 0.29 1.46 -0.67
CA VAL A 258 -0.99 1.57 -1.41
C VAL A 258 -1.42 3.03 -1.60
N GLY A 259 -1.15 3.90 -0.63
CA GLY A 259 -1.45 5.32 -0.79
C GLY A 259 -0.74 6.01 -1.95
N ILE A 260 0.55 5.71 -2.17
CA ILE A 260 1.29 6.23 -3.33
C ILE A 260 0.72 5.57 -4.60
N ALA A 261 0.43 4.28 -4.57
CA ALA A 261 -0.15 3.59 -5.73
C ALA A 261 -1.50 4.20 -6.15
N ILE A 262 -2.37 4.59 -5.20
CA ILE A 262 -3.64 5.29 -5.46
C ILE A 262 -3.39 6.68 -6.04
N LEU A 263 -2.42 7.42 -5.51
CA LEU A 263 -2.05 8.74 -6.04
C LEU A 263 -1.57 8.65 -7.48
N LEU A 264 -0.70 7.68 -7.79
CA LEU A 264 -0.23 7.42 -9.15
C LEU A 264 -1.35 6.94 -10.06
N ALA A 265 -2.26 6.10 -9.57
CA ALA A 265 -3.45 5.69 -10.30
C ALA A 265 -4.31 6.89 -10.69
N SER A 266 -4.35 7.95 -9.86
CA SER A 266 -5.10 9.17 -10.16
C SER A 266 -4.45 10.08 -11.20
N LEU A 267 -3.20 9.80 -11.60
CA LEU A 267 -2.54 10.47 -12.73
C LEU A 267 -2.94 9.86 -14.09
N VAL A 268 -3.57 8.67 -14.07
CA VAL A 268 -4.05 7.98 -15.26
C VAL A 268 -5.54 8.29 -15.44
N PRO A 269 -6.02 8.49 -16.69
CA PRO A 269 -7.43 8.72 -16.94
C PRO A 269 -8.34 7.58 -16.45
N GLY A 270 -9.42 7.95 -15.76
CA GLY A 270 -10.48 7.05 -15.31
C GLY A 270 -10.18 6.27 -14.01
N PRO A 271 -11.19 5.64 -13.41
CA PRO A 271 -11.05 4.97 -12.11
C PRO A 271 -10.38 3.60 -12.19
N ARG A 272 -10.13 3.05 -13.39
CA ARG A 272 -9.74 1.66 -13.61
C ARG A 272 -8.51 1.25 -12.80
N ILE A 273 -7.41 1.99 -12.92
CA ILE A 273 -6.17 1.66 -12.19
C ILE A 273 -6.38 1.76 -10.68
N ALA A 274 -7.14 2.75 -10.20
CA ALA A 274 -7.42 2.93 -8.79
C ALA A 274 -8.25 1.77 -8.22
N VAL A 275 -9.22 1.26 -8.98
CA VAL A 275 -10.03 0.08 -8.63
C VAL A 275 -9.15 -1.17 -8.53
N LEU A 276 -8.25 -1.39 -9.49
CA LEU A 276 -7.33 -2.54 -9.46
C LEU A 276 -6.34 -2.47 -8.29
N VAL A 277 -5.81 -1.27 -7.99
CA VAL A 277 -4.95 -1.00 -6.83
C VAL A 277 -5.71 -1.24 -5.52
N ALA A 278 -6.96 -0.78 -5.42
CA ALA A 278 -7.83 -1.03 -4.28
C ALA A 278 -8.13 -2.52 -4.09
N GLY A 279 -8.35 -3.26 -5.18
CA GLY A 279 -8.51 -4.70 -5.11
C GLY A 279 -7.26 -5.44 -4.62
N TYR A 280 -6.05 -4.99 -5.02
CA TYR A 280 -4.81 -5.52 -4.43
C TYR A 280 -4.70 -5.23 -2.95
N PHE A 281 -5.03 -4.03 -2.50
CA PHE A 281 -5.00 -3.68 -1.09
C PHE A 281 -5.86 -4.64 -0.25
N LEU A 282 -7.05 -4.97 -0.74
CA LEU A 282 -7.93 -5.95 -0.09
C LEU A 282 -7.36 -7.37 -0.18
N ALA A 283 -6.81 -7.76 -1.33
CA ALA A 283 -6.19 -9.07 -1.52
C ALA A 283 -4.96 -9.27 -0.60
N SER A 284 -4.10 -8.26 -0.46
CA SER A 284 -2.92 -8.32 0.39
C SER A 284 -3.29 -8.39 1.87
N MET A 285 -4.36 -7.71 2.30
CA MET A 285 -4.94 -7.91 3.63
C MET A 285 -5.39 -9.36 3.83
N LEU A 286 -6.16 -9.90 2.89
CA LEU A 286 -6.70 -11.26 2.99
C LEU A 286 -5.58 -12.31 3.05
N VAL A 287 -4.56 -12.17 2.20
CA VAL A 287 -3.39 -13.07 2.14
C VAL A 287 -2.49 -12.91 3.36
N SER A 288 -2.42 -11.73 3.97
CA SER A 288 -1.62 -11.50 5.19
C SER A 288 -2.23 -12.18 6.43
N VAL A 289 -3.56 -12.40 6.47
CA VAL A 289 -4.24 -13.02 7.61
C VAL A 289 -3.69 -14.41 7.97
N PRO A 290 -3.62 -15.41 7.05
CA PRO A 290 -3.08 -16.73 7.37
C PRO A 290 -1.61 -16.66 7.80
N TYR A 291 -0.80 -15.84 7.14
CA TYR A 291 0.60 -15.63 7.50
C TYR A 291 0.75 -15.10 8.94
N LEU A 292 -0.05 -14.09 9.31
CA LEU A 292 -0.04 -13.53 10.67
C LEU A 292 -0.55 -14.51 11.72
N ARG A 293 -1.51 -15.37 11.37
CA ARG A 293 -1.97 -16.45 12.27
C ARG A 293 -0.86 -17.46 12.53
N TRP A 294 -0.16 -17.88 11.46
CA TRP A 294 0.99 -18.79 11.56
C TRP A 294 2.11 -18.19 12.42
N ARG A 295 2.46 -16.93 12.18
CA ARG A 295 3.46 -16.21 12.99
C ARG A 295 3.12 -16.21 14.48
N ARG A 296 1.87 -15.91 14.84
CA ARG A 296 1.42 -15.93 16.24
C ARG A 296 1.44 -17.32 16.87
N SER A 297 1.25 -18.39 16.10
CA SER A 297 1.36 -19.75 16.64
C SER A 297 2.80 -20.13 16.95
N VAL A 298 3.78 -19.73 16.13
CA VAL A 298 5.20 -20.03 16.34
C VAL A 298 5.74 -19.29 17.58
N ASP A 299 5.35 -18.03 17.76
CA ASP A 299 5.82 -17.20 18.88
C ASP A 299 5.25 -17.64 20.26
N ARG A 300 4.24 -18.52 20.31
CA ARG A 300 3.67 -19.08 21.57
C ARG A 300 4.45 -20.28 22.13
N HIS A 301 5.38 -20.87 21.38
CA HIS A 301 6.08 -22.09 21.76
C HIS A 301 7.47 -21.99 22.44
N PRO A 302 8.06 -20.83 22.82
CA PRO A 302 9.34 -20.83 23.53
C PRO A 302 9.28 -21.25 25.02
N ASP A 303 8.15 -21.05 25.71
CA ASP A 303 8.10 -21.15 27.18
C ASP A 303 7.76 -22.54 27.73
N ALA A 304 7.31 -23.47 26.89
CA ALA A 304 6.95 -24.82 27.33
C ALA A 304 8.18 -25.70 27.63
N SER A 305 9.32 -25.44 26.99
CA SER A 305 10.57 -26.19 27.24
C SER A 305 11.36 -25.67 28.44
N ALA A 306 11.20 -24.40 28.84
CA ALA A 306 11.90 -23.83 29.99
C ALA A 306 11.22 -24.15 31.34
N ALA A 307 9.95 -24.52 31.32
CA ALA A 307 9.21 -24.95 32.51
C ALA A 307 9.49 -26.43 32.89
N ALA A 308 9.93 -27.25 31.94
CA ALA A 308 10.27 -28.66 32.18
C ALA A 308 11.68 -28.88 32.76
N ASP A 309 12.57 -27.88 32.62
CA ASP A 309 13.97 -27.92 33.10
C ASP A 309 14.14 -27.30 34.50
N ARG A 310 13.04 -26.85 35.13
CA ARG A 310 13.02 -26.34 36.52
C ARG A 310 12.33 -27.30 37.50
N SER A 311 11.92 -28.47 37.01
CA SER A 311 11.22 -29.49 37.81
C SER A 311 12.06 -30.74 38.11
N ASP A 312 13.33 -30.76 37.71
CA ASP A 312 14.33 -31.77 38.08
C ASP A 312 15.39 -31.16 39.02
#